data_AF-A0A5N7U770-F1
#
_entry.id   AF-A0A5N7U770-F1
#
_cell.length_a   1.000
_cell.length_b   1.000
_cell.length_c   1.000
_cell.angle_alpha   90.00
_cell.angle_beta   90.00
_cell.angle_gamma   90.00
#
_symmetry.space_group_name_H-M   'P 1'
#
loop_
_entity.id
_entity.type
_entity.pdbx_description
1 polymer ?
#
loop_
_entity_poly.entity_id
_entity_poly.type
_entity_poly.pdbx_seq_one_letter_code
_entity_poly.pdbx_strand_id
1 'polypeptide(L)'
;MENNNNQDNGLELLKKVIETNERSIEQGIKTEFLYQDLLFLKGETESTMRGLNSIISDVNKNQEKENAARNQFIEKIPKTIEVKISDDSLNQIHEFEKKAKGAKYLIFGSIGILILSIIFIITIGKLAMNWYSESVRTKSEIRQEIFTEIEKEGKSIYSTSDLEQLKQNTILMNKWIQKKPKDSESFLRFKEGFESR
;
A
#
# COMPACT_ATOMS: atom_id res chain seq x y z
N MET A 1 -8.28 -120.13 27.04
CA MET A 1 -8.45 -118.97 26.14
C MET A 1 -7.67 -117.81 26.76
N GLU A 2 -6.36 -117.71 26.55
CA GLU A 2 -5.58 -116.59 27.12
C GLU A 2 -4.17 -116.44 26.49
N ASN A 3 -4.00 -116.79 25.21
CA ASN A 3 -2.67 -116.73 24.56
C ASN A 3 -2.61 -115.84 23.32
N ASN A 4 -3.72 -115.22 22.91
CA ASN A 4 -3.74 -114.30 21.77
C ASN A 4 -3.55 -112.82 22.13
N ASN A 5 -3.62 -112.43 23.41
CA ASN A 5 -3.47 -111.02 23.84
C ASN A 5 -2.01 -110.59 24.08
N ASN A 6 -1.12 -111.52 24.44
CA ASN A 6 0.24 -111.18 24.88
C ASN A 6 1.25 -111.12 23.73
N GLN A 7 1.00 -111.90 22.67
CA GLN A 7 1.81 -111.91 21.44
C GLN A 7 1.53 -110.69 20.55
N ASP A 8 0.30 -110.16 20.62
CA ASP A 8 -0.16 -108.95 19.91
C ASP A 8 0.50 -107.67 20.47
N ASN A 9 0.58 -107.57 21.80
CA ASN A 9 1.18 -106.42 22.51
C ASN A 9 2.70 -106.26 22.23
N GLY A 10 3.43 -107.37 22.10
CA GLY A 10 4.86 -107.35 21.77
C GLY A 10 5.15 -106.90 20.32
N LEU A 11 4.30 -107.30 19.38
CA LEU A 11 4.38 -106.89 17.98
C LEU A 11 4.05 -105.39 17.82
N GLU A 12 3.05 -104.91 18.57
CA GLU A 12 2.64 -103.50 18.58
C GLU A 12 3.75 -102.58 19.15
N LEU A 13 4.43 -103.01 20.22
CA LEU A 13 5.60 -102.34 20.77
C LEU A 13 6.75 -102.24 19.76
N LEU A 14 7.07 -103.32 19.07
CA LEU A 14 8.12 -103.32 18.03
C LEU A 14 7.77 -102.36 16.88
N LYS A 15 6.51 -102.38 16.43
CA LYS A 15 6.02 -101.45 15.40
C LYS A 15 6.18 -99.99 15.85
N LYS A 16 5.81 -99.67 17.09
CA LYS A 16 5.94 -98.32 17.65
C LYS A 16 7.40 -97.87 17.78
N VAL A 17 8.31 -98.78 18.13
CA VAL A 17 9.75 -98.50 18.20
C VAL A 17 10.32 -98.23 16.81
N ILE A 18 9.93 -99.03 15.80
CA ILE A 18 10.34 -98.81 14.40
C ILE A 18 9.84 -97.44 13.91
N GLU A 19 8.55 -97.15 14.07
CA GLU A 19 7.96 -95.85 13.66
C GLU A 19 8.61 -94.66 14.41
N THR A 20 8.99 -94.83 15.67
CA THR A 20 9.67 -93.78 16.45
C THR A 20 11.10 -93.58 15.97
N ASN A 21 11.83 -94.67 15.70
CA ASN A 21 13.19 -94.60 15.15
C ASN A 21 13.20 -93.97 13.75
N GLU A 22 12.28 -94.36 12.86
CA GLU A 22 12.12 -93.74 11.54
C GLU A 22 11.86 -92.24 11.66
N ARG A 23 10.94 -91.83 12.55
CA ARG A 23 10.68 -90.42 12.84
C ARG A 23 11.90 -89.70 13.41
N SER A 24 12.68 -90.33 14.30
CA SER A 24 13.90 -89.76 14.85
C SER A 24 14.99 -89.60 13.80
N ILE A 25 15.12 -90.53 12.86
CA ILE A 25 16.06 -90.43 11.73
C ILE A 25 15.64 -89.28 10.81
N GLU A 26 14.35 -89.18 10.46
CA GLU A 26 13.82 -88.09 9.64
C GLU A 26 14.03 -86.72 10.29
N GLN A 27 13.77 -86.62 11.60
CA GLN A 27 14.04 -85.41 12.38
C GLN A 27 15.54 -85.07 12.44
N GLY A 28 16.41 -86.08 12.54
CA GLY A 28 17.86 -85.92 12.51
C GLY A 28 18.34 -85.31 11.19
N ILE A 29 17.88 -85.85 10.06
CA ILE A 29 18.20 -85.34 8.72
C ILE A 29 17.72 -83.90 8.55
N LYS A 30 16.48 -83.59 8.97
CA LYS A 30 15.94 -82.22 8.91
C LYS A 30 16.75 -81.25 9.77
N THR A 31 17.19 -81.68 10.94
CA THR A 31 18.00 -80.86 11.85
C THR A 31 19.39 -80.58 11.27
N GLU A 32 20.01 -81.58 10.65
CA GLU A 32 21.31 -81.41 9.98
C GLU A 32 21.21 -80.40 8.82
N PHE A 33 20.16 -80.49 8.00
CA PHE A 33 19.91 -79.54 6.93
C PHE A 33 19.74 -78.10 7.46
N LEU A 34 18.90 -77.91 8.48
CA LEU A 34 18.72 -76.61 9.13
C LEU A 34 20.03 -76.06 9.74
N TYR A 35 20.89 -76.94 10.26
CA TYR A 35 22.19 -76.55 10.80
C TYR A 35 23.15 -76.07 9.69
N GLN A 36 23.17 -76.76 8.55
CA GLN A 36 23.97 -76.34 7.39
C GLN A 36 23.50 -74.99 6.84
N ASP A 37 22.18 -74.78 6.72
CA ASP A 37 21.61 -73.48 6.32
C ASP A 37 22.02 -72.36 7.29
N LEU A 38 22.01 -72.64 8.60
CA LEU A 38 22.43 -71.67 9.62
C LEU A 38 23.91 -71.32 9.48
N LEU A 39 24.77 -72.31 9.24
CA LEU A 39 26.20 -72.08 9.01
C LEU A 39 26.44 -71.25 7.76
N PHE A 40 25.72 -71.52 6.67
CA PHE A 40 25.77 -70.73 5.45
C PHE A 40 25.37 -69.26 5.72
N LEU A 41 24.22 -69.06 6.36
CA LEU A 41 23.71 -67.73 6.69
C LEU A 41 24.66 -66.94 7.60
N LYS A 42 25.29 -67.62 8.58
CA LYS A 42 26.31 -67.02 9.44
C LYS A 42 27.51 -66.54 8.62
N GLY A 43 28.00 -67.36 7.68
CA GLY A 43 29.10 -67.00 6.79
C GLY A 43 28.78 -65.79 5.90
N GLU A 44 27.57 -65.76 5.33
CA GLU A 44 27.09 -64.64 4.50
C GLU A 44 26.94 -63.36 5.34
N THR A 45 26.43 -63.47 6.56
CA THR A 45 26.29 -62.36 7.51
C THR A 45 27.65 -61.79 7.91
N GLU A 46 28.63 -62.65 8.24
CA GLU A 46 30.00 -62.21 8.56
C GLU A 46 30.67 -61.53 7.37
N SER A 47 30.48 -62.07 6.16
CA SER A 47 30.99 -61.46 4.93
C SER A 47 30.40 -60.07 4.69
N THR A 48 29.08 -59.95 4.84
CA THR A 48 28.36 -58.68 4.72
C THR A 48 28.85 -57.67 5.76
N MET A 49 29.04 -58.12 7.01
CA MET A 49 29.53 -57.24 8.07
C MET A 49 30.96 -56.73 7.82
N ARG A 50 31.84 -57.58 7.26
CA ARG A 50 33.17 -57.13 6.81
C ARG A 50 33.08 -56.10 5.69
N GLY A 51 32.20 -56.33 4.71
CA GLY A 51 31.93 -55.37 3.63
C GLY A 51 31.44 -54.02 4.17
N LEU A 52 30.46 -54.03 5.07
CA LEU A 52 29.95 -52.84 5.73
C LEU A 52 31.05 -52.10 6.52
N ASN A 53 31.89 -52.83 7.25
CA ASN A 53 32.97 -52.24 8.02
C ASN A 53 34.01 -51.54 7.11
N SER A 54 34.29 -52.11 5.93
CA SER A 54 35.14 -51.48 4.91
C SER A 54 34.51 -50.18 4.40
N ILE A 55 33.21 -50.20 4.06
CA ILE A 55 32.49 -49.03 3.57
C ILE A 55 32.48 -47.93 4.63
N ILE A 56 32.20 -48.26 5.89
CA ILE A 56 32.23 -47.30 7.00
C ILE A 56 33.61 -46.68 7.15
N SER A 57 34.68 -47.48 7.05
CA SER A 57 36.05 -46.97 7.11
C SER A 57 36.34 -45.97 5.98
N ASP A 58 35.92 -46.28 4.75
CA ASP A 58 36.14 -45.41 3.59
C ASP A 58 35.31 -44.13 3.65
N VAL A 59 34.06 -44.20 4.12
CA VAL A 59 33.22 -43.02 4.36
C VAL A 59 33.87 -42.10 5.38
N ASN A 60 34.37 -42.63 6.50
CA ASN A 60 35.05 -41.84 7.52
C ASN A 60 36.30 -41.14 6.96
N LYS A 61 37.15 -41.86 6.21
CA LYS A 61 38.34 -41.28 5.57
C LYS A 61 37.97 -40.18 4.57
N ASN A 62 36.90 -40.36 3.80
CA ASN A 62 36.46 -39.36 2.83
C ASN A 62 35.89 -38.12 3.52
N GLN A 63 35.13 -38.30 4.60
CA GLN A 63 34.62 -37.21 5.42
C GLN A 63 35.75 -36.36 6.03
N GLU A 64 36.80 -36.99 6.54
CA GLU A 64 37.98 -36.28 7.04
C GLU A 64 38.66 -35.43 5.96
N LYS A 65 38.85 -35.99 4.75
CA LYS A 65 39.43 -35.26 3.61
C LYS A 65 38.56 -34.10 3.16
N GLU A 66 37.25 -34.30 3.08
CA GLU A 66 36.30 -33.25 2.72
C GLU A 66 36.31 -32.11 3.74
N ASN A 67 36.29 -32.44 5.03
CA ASN A 67 36.36 -31.46 6.10
C ASN A 67 37.66 -30.66 6.05
N ALA A 68 38.80 -31.32 5.80
CA ALA A 68 40.08 -30.63 5.63
C ALA A 68 40.04 -29.67 4.43
N ALA A 69 39.52 -30.12 3.28
CA ALA A 69 39.39 -29.28 2.08
C ALA A 69 38.44 -28.10 2.28
N ARG A 70 37.31 -28.31 2.96
CA ARG A 70 36.35 -27.25 3.33
C ARG A 70 36.98 -26.23 4.25
N ASN A 71 37.70 -26.67 5.28
CA ASN A 71 38.38 -25.76 6.21
C ASN A 71 39.44 -24.92 5.50
N GLN A 72 40.26 -25.55 4.65
CA GLN A 72 41.24 -24.82 3.83
C GLN A 72 40.57 -23.83 2.86
N PHE A 73 39.41 -24.19 2.30
CA PHE A 73 38.66 -23.28 1.45
C PHE A 73 38.14 -22.07 2.23
N ILE A 74 37.54 -22.29 3.41
CA ILE A 74 37.04 -21.23 4.28
C ILE A 74 38.18 -20.29 4.72
N GLU A 75 39.37 -20.83 5.01
CA GLU A 75 40.56 -20.02 5.34
C GLU A 75 41.03 -19.15 4.17
N LYS A 76 40.87 -19.61 2.93
CA LYS A 76 41.23 -18.84 1.72
C LYS A 76 40.24 -17.71 1.41
N ILE A 77 39.03 -17.75 1.97
CA ILE A 77 38.06 -16.67 1.78
C ILE A 77 38.52 -15.46 2.60
N PRO A 78 38.76 -14.30 1.97
CA PRO A 78 39.11 -13.09 2.71
C PRO A 78 37.95 -12.69 3.63
N LYS A 79 38.22 -12.63 4.94
CA LYS A 79 37.22 -12.27 5.97
C LYS A 79 36.74 -10.84 5.86
N THR A 80 37.53 -9.98 5.22
CA THR A 80 37.25 -8.57 4.99
C THR A 80 37.58 -8.25 3.56
N ILE A 81 36.57 -7.87 2.79
CA ILE A 81 36.75 -7.26 1.48
C ILE A 81 36.82 -5.76 1.75
N GLU A 82 38.01 -5.19 1.66
CA GLU A 82 38.15 -3.73 1.61
C GLU A 82 37.54 -3.26 0.29
N VAL A 83 36.29 -2.79 0.35
CA VAL A 83 35.65 -2.09 -0.76
C VAL A 83 36.38 -0.78 -0.91
N LYS A 84 37.42 -0.75 -1.74
CA LYS A 84 38.07 0.49 -2.16
C LYS A 84 37.12 1.19 -3.13
N ILE A 85 36.20 1.96 -2.57
CA ILE A 85 35.37 2.87 -3.34
C ILE A 85 36.32 3.84 -4.04
N SER A 86 36.25 3.91 -5.37
CA SER A 86 37.09 4.82 -6.15
C SER A 86 36.83 6.27 -5.74
N ASP A 87 37.89 7.08 -5.70
CA ASP A 87 37.79 8.50 -5.34
C ASP A 87 36.77 9.25 -6.22
N ASP A 88 36.62 8.83 -7.48
CA ASP A 88 35.60 9.35 -8.40
C ASP A 88 34.17 9.13 -7.89
N SER A 89 33.87 7.95 -7.34
CA SER A 89 32.54 7.63 -6.79
C SER A 89 32.26 8.43 -5.52
N LEU A 90 33.27 8.66 -4.68
CA LEU A 90 33.15 9.52 -3.50
C LEU A 90 32.90 10.97 -3.90
N ASN A 91 33.60 11.47 -4.92
CA ASN A 91 33.39 12.82 -5.45
C ASN A 91 31.98 13.00 -6.02
N GLN A 92 31.47 12.02 -6.76
CA GLN A 92 30.09 12.05 -7.28
C GLN A 92 29.05 12.09 -6.15
N ILE A 93 29.25 11.30 -5.08
CA ILE A 93 28.35 11.31 -3.91
C ILE A 93 28.39 12.67 -3.21
N HIS A 94 29.58 13.25 -3.02
CA HIS A 94 29.74 14.55 -2.39
C HIS A 94 29.13 15.69 -3.23
N GLU A 95 29.30 15.66 -4.56
CA GLU A 95 28.65 16.61 -5.46
C GLU A 95 27.13 16.49 -5.43
N PHE A 96 26.60 15.27 -5.41
CA PHE A 96 25.17 15.03 -5.28
C PHE A 96 24.63 15.57 -3.95
N GLU A 97 25.34 15.32 -2.84
CA GLU A 97 24.95 15.84 -1.53
C GLU A 97 24.95 17.38 -1.50
N LYS A 98 25.96 18.03 -2.10
CA LYS A 98 26.04 19.49 -2.22
C LYS A 98 24.88 20.05 -3.04
N LYS A 99 24.55 19.43 -4.18
CA LYS A 99 23.42 19.82 -5.04
C LYS A 99 22.08 19.61 -4.33
N ALA A 100 21.91 18.50 -3.62
CA ALA A 100 20.71 18.18 -2.87
C ALA A 100 20.47 19.19 -1.72
N LYS A 101 21.52 19.57 -0.98
CA LYS A 101 21.45 20.63 0.03
C LYS A 101 21.03 21.96 -0.58
N GLY A 102 21.61 22.36 -1.71
CA GLY A 102 21.23 23.57 -2.43
C GLY A 102 19.77 23.58 -2.88
N ALA A 103 19.29 22.46 -3.44
CA ALA A 103 17.90 22.31 -3.87
C ALA A 103 16.92 22.41 -2.69
N LYS A 104 17.27 21.86 -1.53
CA LYS A 104 16.47 21.96 -0.31
C LYS A 104 16.22 23.43 0.08
N TYR A 105 17.26 24.26 0.09
CA TYR A 105 17.12 25.69 0.41
C TYR A 105 16.27 26.44 -0.61
N LEU A 106 16.38 26.12 -1.91
CA LEU A 106 15.54 26.73 -2.94
C LEU A 106 14.05 26.40 -2.75
N ILE A 107 13.74 25.14 -2.43
CA ILE A 107 12.35 24.70 -2.17
C ILE A 107 11.78 25.42 -0.95
N PHE A 108 12.49 25.43 0.18
CA PHE A 108 12.02 26.14 1.38
C PHE A 108 11.95 27.66 1.19
N GLY A 109 12.89 28.25 0.46
CA GLY A 109 12.87 29.67 0.11
C GLY A 109 11.66 30.04 -0.75
N SER A 110 11.34 29.21 -1.76
CA SER A 110 10.19 29.43 -2.65
C SER A 110 8.86 29.39 -1.89
N ILE A 111 8.71 28.47 -0.93
CA ILE A 111 7.52 28.37 -0.08
C ILE A 111 7.33 29.65 0.75
N GLY A 112 8.42 30.22 1.28
CA GLY A 112 8.37 31.44 2.08
C GLY A 112 7.91 32.65 1.27
N ILE A 113 8.40 32.78 0.03
CA ILE A 113 8.01 33.87 -0.88
C ILE A 113 6.54 33.77 -1.26
N LEU A 114 6.02 32.57 -1.50
CA LEU A 114 4.61 32.35 -1.82
C LEU A 114 3.69 32.78 -0.67
N ILE A 115 4.03 32.41 0.57
CA ILE A 115 3.26 32.82 1.75
C ILE A 115 3.27 34.34 1.90
N LEU A 116 4.44 34.97 1.75
CA LEU A 116 4.58 36.42 1.85
C LEU A 116 3.74 37.14 0.77
N SER A 117 3.72 36.61 -0.45
CA SER A 117 2.90 37.14 -1.55
C SER A 117 1.41 37.12 -1.22
N ILE A 118 0.90 36.01 -0.66
CA ILE A 118 -0.51 35.90 -0.26
C ILE A 118 -0.86 36.95 0.81
N ILE A 119 0.00 37.10 1.82
CA ILE A 119 -0.20 38.11 2.87
C ILE A 119 -0.24 39.52 2.25
N PHE A 120 0.65 39.80 1.30
CA PHE A 120 0.71 41.08 0.60
C PHE A 120 -0.56 41.39 -0.20
N ILE A 121 -1.12 40.39 -0.88
CA ILE A 121 -2.38 40.53 -1.61
C ILE A 121 -3.52 40.89 -0.65
N ILE A 122 -3.59 40.21 0.51
CA ILE A 122 -4.62 40.48 1.52
C ILE A 122 -4.50 41.89 2.10
N THR A 123 -3.28 42.34 2.42
CA THR A 123 -3.07 43.68 3.00
C THR A 123 -3.40 44.78 2.00
N ILE A 124 -2.95 44.64 0.74
CA ILE A 124 -3.29 45.59 -0.34
C ILE A 124 -4.79 45.60 -0.58
N GLY A 125 -5.44 44.42 -0.62
CA GLY A 125 -6.89 44.33 -0.83
C GLY A 125 -7.69 45.08 0.24
N LYS A 126 -7.31 44.96 1.52
CA LYS A 126 -7.95 45.73 2.62
C LYS A 126 -7.73 47.23 2.48
N LEU A 127 -6.50 47.65 2.15
CA LEU A 127 -6.18 49.06 1.92
C LEU A 127 -7.00 49.64 0.77
N ALA A 128 -7.09 48.91 -0.35
CA ALA A 128 -7.87 49.31 -1.51
C ALA A 128 -9.36 49.45 -1.17
N MET A 129 -9.91 48.52 -0.39
CA MET A 129 -11.32 48.58 0.03
C MET A 129 -11.59 49.79 0.94
N ASN A 130 -10.71 50.06 1.91
CA ASN A 130 -10.82 51.25 2.77
C ASN A 130 -10.72 52.54 1.94
N TRP A 131 -9.76 52.62 1.03
CA TRP A 131 -9.56 53.78 0.18
C TRP A 131 -10.74 54.00 -0.78
N TYR A 132 -11.31 52.93 -1.32
CA TYR A 132 -12.52 52.98 -2.14
C TYR A 132 -13.73 53.51 -1.34
N SER A 133 -13.95 52.98 -0.13
CA SER A 133 -15.03 53.44 0.74
C SER A 133 -14.89 54.92 1.08
N GLU A 134 -13.68 55.36 1.42
CA GLU A 134 -13.43 56.78 1.74
C GLU A 134 -13.62 57.66 0.50
N SER A 135 -13.17 57.22 -0.67
CA SER A 135 -13.37 57.95 -1.92
C SER A 135 -14.85 58.11 -2.27
N VAL A 136 -15.64 57.04 -2.13
CA VAL A 136 -17.10 57.08 -2.34
C VAL A 136 -17.76 58.02 -1.33
N ARG A 137 -17.34 57.94 -0.06
CA ARG A 137 -17.83 58.80 1.01
C ARG A 137 -17.56 60.28 0.70
N THR A 138 -16.32 60.65 0.41
CA THR A 138 -15.97 62.04 0.07
C THR A 138 -16.75 62.53 -1.16
N LYS A 139 -16.89 61.71 -2.20
CA LYS A 139 -17.71 62.07 -3.37
C LYS A 139 -19.19 62.26 -3.02
N SER A 140 -19.72 61.48 -2.08
CA SER A 140 -21.10 61.60 -1.61
C SER A 140 -21.31 62.83 -0.74
N GLU A 141 -20.35 63.14 0.15
CA GLU A 141 -20.35 64.31 1.01
C GLU A 141 -20.29 65.60 0.17
N ILE A 142 -19.37 65.68 -0.80
CA ILE A 142 -19.29 66.82 -1.74
C ILE A 142 -20.60 66.99 -2.52
N ARG A 143 -21.20 65.89 -2.98
CA ARG A 143 -22.48 65.96 -3.71
C ARG A 143 -23.60 66.53 -2.83
N GLN A 144 -23.64 66.10 -1.57
CA GLN A 144 -24.65 66.56 -0.62
C GLN A 144 -24.43 68.04 -0.25
N GLU A 145 -23.19 68.45 -0.05
CA GLU A 145 -22.82 69.85 0.19
C GLU A 145 -23.26 70.75 -0.98
N ILE A 146 -22.99 70.34 -2.22
CA ILE A 146 -23.46 71.05 -3.43
C ILE A 146 -24.99 71.17 -3.45
N PHE A 147 -25.73 70.10 -3.12
CA PHE A 147 -27.20 70.17 -3.07
C PHE A 147 -27.70 71.12 -2.00
N THR A 148 -27.09 71.11 -0.81
CA THR A 148 -27.43 72.03 0.27
C THR A 148 -27.12 73.48 -0.09
N GLU A 149 -26.02 73.74 -0.79
CA GLU A 149 -25.66 75.08 -1.27
C GLU A 149 -26.65 75.58 -2.33
N ILE A 150 -27.00 74.75 -3.30
CA ILE A 150 -28.03 75.05 -4.31
C ILE A 150 -29.36 75.41 -3.63
N GLU A 151 -29.80 74.60 -2.66
CA GLU A 151 -31.03 74.84 -1.90
C GLU A 151 -30.97 76.15 -1.09
N LYS A 152 -29.83 76.46 -0.48
CA LYS A 152 -29.60 77.71 0.27
C LYS A 152 -29.59 78.94 -0.63
N GLU A 153 -29.13 78.82 -1.87
CA GLU A 153 -29.25 79.86 -2.90
C GLU A 153 -30.69 80.04 -3.41
N GLY A 154 -31.66 79.26 -2.92
CA GLY A 154 -33.05 79.30 -3.36
C GLY A 154 -33.23 78.80 -4.80
N LYS A 155 -32.22 78.12 -5.34
CA LYS A 155 -32.25 77.48 -6.65
C LYS A 155 -32.48 76.00 -6.44
N SER A 156 -33.13 75.36 -7.39
CA SER A 156 -33.29 73.91 -7.40
C SER A 156 -32.88 73.40 -8.76
N ILE A 157 -32.25 72.22 -8.82
CA ILE A 157 -31.81 71.62 -10.10
C ILE A 157 -32.99 71.41 -11.05
N TYR A 158 -34.17 71.17 -10.46
CA TYR A 158 -35.46 71.15 -11.14
C TYR A 158 -36.38 72.12 -10.42
N SER A 159 -37.18 72.91 -11.13
CA SER A 159 -38.13 73.81 -10.46
C SER A 159 -39.10 72.97 -9.61
N THR A 160 -39.34 73.40 -8.36
CA THR A 160 -40.23 72.69 -7.44
C THR A 160 -41.65 72.62 -8.00
N SER A 161 -42.08 73.64 -8.75
CA SER A 161 -43.37 73.65 -9.46
C SER A 161 -43.48 72.57 -10.53
N ASP A 162 -42.43 72.34 -11.32
CA ASP A 162 -42.49 71.34 -12.40
C ASP A 162 -42.48 69.92 -11.83
N LEU A 163 -41.73 69.69 -10.75
CA LEU A 163 -41.75 68.40 -10.04
C LEU A 163 -43.10 68.13 -9.38
N GLU A 164 -43.69 69.13 -8.73
CA GLU A 164 -45.01 69.03 -8.11
C GLU A 164 -46.07 68.74 -9.20
N GLN A 165 -46.07 69.49 -10.30
CA GLN A 165 -46.98 69.26 -11.44
C GLN A 165 -46.79 67.87 -12.05
N LEU A 166 -45.55 67.43 -12.27
CA LEU A 166 -45.27 66.10 -12.81
C LEU A 166 -45.78 65.00 -11.87
N LYS A 167 -45.57 65.15 -10.56
CA LYS A 167 -46.07 64.23 -9.54
C LYS A 167 -47.60 64.18 -9.55
N GLN A 168 -48.26 65.34 -9.56
CA GLN A 168 -49.73 65.43 -9.62
C GLN A 168 -50.28 64.83 -10.92
N ASN A 169 -49.67 65.14 -12.06
CA ASN A 169 -50.06 64.58 -13.36
C ASN A 169 -49.86 63.07 -13.42
N THR A 170 -48.78 62.55 -12.83
CA THR A 170 -48.52 61.11 -12.74
C THR A 170 -49.59 60.42 -11.90
N ILE A 171 -49.96 60.99 -10.74
CA ILE A 171 -51.03 60.47 -9.89
C ILE A 171 -52.38 60.49 -10.63
N LEU A 172 -52.69 61.59 -11.31
CA LEU A 172 -53.93 61.74 -12.07
C LEU A 172 -54.00 60.76 -13.24
N MET A 173 -52.91 60.61 -13.98
CA MET A 173 -52.79 59.66 -15.09
C MET A 173 -52.96 58.22 -14.62
N ASN A 174 -52.32 57.83 -13.51
CA ASN A 174 -52.48 56.49 -12.93
C ASN A 174 -53.92 56.23 -12.49
N LYS A 175 -54.59 57.22 -11.88
CA LYS A 175 -56.02 57.13 -11.53
C LYS A 175 -56.90 57.03 -12.78
N TRP A 176 -56.56 57.73 -13.86
CA TRP A 176 -57.28 57.67 -15.13
C TRP A 176 -57.13 56.29 -15.81
N ILE A 177 -55.91 55.75 -15.87
CA ILE A 177 -55.62 54.40 -16.38
C ILE A 177 -56.46 53.35 -15.63
N GLN A 178 -56.52 53.45 -14.29
CA GLN A 178 -57.32 52.53 -13.47
C GLN A 178 -58.82 52.64 -13.74
N LYS A 179 -59.34 53.86 -13.98
CA LYS A 179 -60.78 54.11 -14.17
C LYS A 179 -61.24 53.85 -15.61
N LYS A 180 -60.35 53.97 -16.60
CA LYS A 180 -60.64 53.84 -18.04
C LYS A 180 -59.56 52.99 -18.74
N PRO A 181 -59.53 51.67 -18.51
CA PRO A 181 -58.48 50.79 -19.01
C PRO A 181 -58.45 50.66 -20.54
N LYS A 182 -59.62 50.69 -21.21
CA LYS A 182 -59.68 50.61 -22.69
C LYS A 182 -59.16 51.89 -23.37
N ASP A 183 -59.47 53.06 -22.83
CA ASP A 183 -59.07 54.35 -23.41
C ASP A 183 -57.58 54.63 -23.16
N SER A 184 -57.01 54.06 -22.09
CA SER A 184 -55.60 54.22 -21.72
C SER A 184 -54.64 53.25 -22.40
N GLU A 185 -55.14 52.22 -23.09
CA GLU A 185 -54.33 51.22 -23.80
C GLU A 185 -53.36 51.86 -24.82
N SER A 186 -53.84 52.86 -25.57
CA SER A 186 -53.02 53.58 -26.55
C SER A 186 -51.88 54.36 -25.88
N PHE A 187 -52.14 54.97 -24.72
CA PHE A 187 -51.12 55.67 -23.94
C PHE A 187 -50.10 54.70 -23.34
N LEU A 188 -50.54 53.55 -22.83
CA LEU A 188 -49.65 52.52 -22.28
C LEU A 188 -48.70 51.96 -23.35
N ARG A 189 -49.20 51.69 -24.57
CA ARG A 189 -48.36 51.27 -25.70
C ARG A 189 -47.34 52.33 -26.10
N PHE A 190 -47.73 53.60 -26.10
CA PHE A 190 -46.80 54.70 -26.35
C PHE A 190 -45.71 54.77 -25.28
N LYS A 191 -46.10 54.67 -24.00
CA LYS A 191 -45.18 54.67 -22.87
C LYS A 191 -44.17 53.52 -22.98
N GLU A 192 -44.66 52.30 -23.21
CA GLU A 192 -43.83 51.10 -23.37
C GLU A 192 -42.83 51.25 -24.53
N GLY A 193 -43.28 51.79 -25.67
CA GLY A 193 -42.40 52.09 -26.81
C GLY A 193 -41.33 53.14 -26.52
N PHE A 194 -41.65 54.17 -25.74
CA PHE A 194 -40.69 55.21 -25.34
C PHE A 194 -39.65 54.68 -24.34
N GLU A 195 -40.06 53.86 -23.38
CA GLU A 195 -39.18 53.25 -22.37
C GLU A 195 -38.33 52.09 -22.92
N SER A 196 -38.68 51.54 -24.09
CA SER A 196 -37.94 50.46 -24.76
C SER A 196 -36.71 50.92 -25.58
N ARG A 197 -36.41 52.22 -25.59
CA ARG A 197 -35.21 52.82 -26.20
C ARG A 197 -34.17 53.17 -25.15
#